data_AF-A0A7S3J9U1-F1
#
_entry.id   AF-A0A7S3J9U1-F1
#
_cell.length_a   1.000
_cell.length_b   1.000
_cell.length_c   1.000
_cell.angle_alpha   90.00
_cell.angle_beta   90.00
_cell.angle_gamma   90.00
#
_symmetry.space_group_name_H-M   'P 1'
#
loop_
_entity.id
_entity.type
_entity.pdbx_description
1 polymer ?
#
loop_
_entity_poly.entity_id
_entity_poly.type
_entity_poly.pdbx_seq_one_letter_code
_entity_poly.pdbx_strand_id
1 'polypeptide(L)'
;CCILQFIPFRHYSFWFPFFGREKLNAITQMFGNRCKHRCLARTYRVLTFLMKPMFWHLKRRGVLVMFWNVNDEAEYERALTYSISGILTDTPELIRELSDRRMSNNSLIERELISNNR
;
A
#
# COMPACT_ATOMS: atom_id res chain seq x y z
N CYS A 1 -4.29 9.74 13.98
CA CYS A 1 -3.25 8.76 13.59
C CYS A 1 -3.39 7.50 14.43
N CYS A 2 -4.31 6.59 14.07
CA CYS A 2 -4.50 5.33 14.79
C CYS A 2 -3.73 4.23 14.06
N ILE A 3 -2.63 3.77 14.67
CA ILE A 3 -1.89 2.58 14.23
C ILE A 3 -2.68 1.38 14.75
N LEU A 4 -3.46 0.73 13.89
CA LEU A 4 -4.21 -0.46 14.24
C LEU A 4 -3.40 -1.71 13.88
N GLN A 5 -2.59 -2.16 14.83
CA GLN A 5 -2.32 -3.54 15.24
C GLN A 5 -1.12 -3.53 16.18
N PHE A 6 -1.29 -4.13 17.38
CA PHE A 6 -0.28 -4.33 18.41
C PHE A 6 0.83 -5.28 17.94
N ILE A 7 1.67 -4.80 17.03
CA ILE A 7 2.93 -5.44 16.67
C ILE A 7 3.96 -4.95 17.70
N PRO A 8 4.63 -5.82 18.47
CA PRO A 8 5.70 -5.38 19.36
C PRO A 8 6.76 -4.66 18.52
N PHE A 9 7.03 -3.39 18.83
CA PHE A 9 8.04 -2.57 18.15
C PHE A 9 9.42 -3.20 18.33
N ARG A 10 9.78 -4.16 17.47
CA ARG A 10 11.18 -4.45 17.19
C ARG A 10 11.73 -3.20 16.52
N HIS A 11 12.85 -2.68 17.01
CA HIS A 11 13.43 -1.35 16.78
C HIS A 11 13.65 -0.88 15.31
N TYR A 12 13.17 -1.61 14.30
CA TYR A 12 13.37 -1.34 12.88
C TYR A 12 12.02 -1.30 12.13
N SER A 13 11.39 -0.13 12.10
CA SER A 13 10.27 0.16 11.19
C SER A 13 10.69 1.22 10.17
N PHE A 14 10.51 0.92 8.87
CA PHE A 14 10.72 1.90 7.80
C PHE A 14 9.38 2.42 7.31
N TRP A 15 9.27 3.75 7.24
CA TRP A 15 8.06 4.43 6.80
C TRP A 15 8.33 5.02 5.42
N PHE A 16 7.52 4.60 4.44
CA PHE A 16 7.67 5.07 3.07
C PHE A 16 6.49 5.94 2.67
N PRO A 17 6.74 7.12 2.07
CA PRO A 17 5.69 7.89 1.45
C PRO A 17 5.15 7.13 0.22
N PHE A 18 3.90 6.71 0.29
CA PHE A 18 3.18 6.06 -0.78
C PHE A 18 2.51 7.13 -1.65
N PHE A 19 3.07 7.36 -2.83
CA PHE A 19 2.50 8.27 -3.80
C PHE A 19 1.59 7.49 -4.75
N GLY A 20 0.27 7.57 -4.60
CA GLY A 20 -0.64 7.04 -5.62
C GLY A 20 -0.56 7.83 -6.93
N ARG A 21 -1.29 7.34 -7.95
CA ARG A 21 -1.37 8.00 -9.27
C ARG A 21 -1.87 9.44 -9.16
N GLU A 22 -2.85 9.70 -8.31
CA GLU A 22 -3.43 11.03 -8.16
C GLU A 22 -2.46 12.01 -7.52
N LYS A 23 -1.79 11.61 -6.43
CA LYS A 23 -0.74 12.40 -5.80
C LYS A 23 0.43 12.66 -6.76
N LEU A 24 0.82 11.65 -7.54
CA LEU A 24 1.87 11.81 -8.55
C LEU A 24 1.45 12.82 -9.63
N ASN A 25 0.19 12.76 -10.09
CA ASN A 25 -0.36 13.68 -11.08
C ASN A 25 -0.50 15.11 -10.53
N ALA A 26 -0.86 15.27 -9.25
CA ALA A 26 -0.92 16.57 -8.60
C ALA A 26 0.48 17.19 -8.48
N ILE A 27 1.48 16.41 -8.07
CA ILE A 27 2.88 16.85 -8.03
C ILE A 27 3.35 17.24 -9.43
N THR A 28 3.05 16.44 -10.47
CA THR A 28 3.48 16.76 -11.83
C THR A 28 2.77 17.99 -12.40
N GLN A 29 1.50 18.23 -12.03
CA GLN A 29 0.74 19.42 -12.43
C GLN A 29 1.36 20.70 -11.83
N MET A 30 1.90 20.65 -10.61
CA MET A 30 2.63 21.78 -10.01
C MET A 30 3.91 22.16 -10.77
N PHE A 31 4.54 21.22 -11.51
CA PHE A 31 5.81 21.46 -12.21
C PHE A 31 5.68 21.86 -13.69
N GLY A 32 4.47 22.15 -14.19
CA GLY A 32 4.17 22.95 -15.39
C GLY A 32 4.66 22.46 -16.77
N ASN A 33 5.56 21.48 -16.85
CA ASN A 33 6.26 21.08 -18.08
C ASN A 33 5.90 19.66 -18.53
N ARG A 34 5.21 19.54 -19.68
CA ARG A 34 4.74 18.26 -20.26
C ARG A 34 5.84 17.21 -20.50
N CYS A 35 7.06 17.64 -20.82
CA CYS A 35 8.19 16.71 -21.03
C CYS A 35 8.71 16.10 -19.73
N LYS A 36 8.70 16.87 -18.62
CA LYS A 36 9.12 16.36 -17.30
C LYS A 36 8.15 15.31 -16.76
N HIS A 37 6.86 15.42 -17.10
CA HIS A 37 5.81 14.46 -16.71
C HIS A 37 6.14 13.03 -17.16
N ARG A 38 6.61 12.86 -18.40
CA ARG A 38 6.92 11.53 -18.95
C ARG A 38 8.16 10.92 -18.26
N CYS A 39 9.16 11.74 -17.96
CA CYS A 39 10.34 11.28 -17.22
C CYS A 39 10.02 10.97 -15.76
N LEU A 40 9.19 11.78 -15.09
CA LEU A 40 8.79 11.56 -13.71
C LEU A 40 7.96 10.27 -13.56
N ALA A 41 7.02 10.04 -14.47
CA ALA A 41 6.23 8.81 -14.47
C ALA A 41 7.11 7.57 -14.71
N ARG A 42 8.12 7.66 -15.59
CA ARG A 42 9.07 6.56 -15.84
C ARG A 42 9.97 6.29 -14.64
N THR A 43 10.53 7.34 -14.03
CA THR A 43 11.39 7.20 -12.85
C THR A 43 10.62 6.65 -11.65
N TYR A 44 9.40 7.14 -11.40
CA TYR A 44 8.52 6.60 -10.37
C TYR A 44 8.20 5.11 -10.60
N ARG A 45 7.92 4.71 -11.85
CA ARG A 45 7.64 3.30 -12.21
C ARG A 45 8.84 2.39 -12.01
N VAL A 46 10.05 2.86 -12.37
CA VAL A 46 11.29 2.12 -12.11
C VAL A 46 11.55 2.00 -10.61
N LEU A 47 11.35 3.07 -9.86
CA LEU A 47 11.50 3.06 -8.40
C LEU A 47 10.53 2.07 -7.74
N THR A 48 9.23 2.10 -8.08
CA THR A 48 8.25 1.17 -7.52
C THR A 48 8.56 -0.29 -7.88
N PHE A 49 9.12 -0.54 -9.07
CA PHE A 49 9.56 -1.88 -9.46
C PHE A 49 10.73 -2.38 -8.61
N LEU A 50 11.74 -1.54 -8.36
CA LEU A 50 12.90 -1.87 -7.53
C LEU A 50 12.53 -2.01 -6.04
N MET A 51 11.51 -1.29 -5.58
CA MET A 51 11.05 -1.33 -4.19
C MET A 51 10.41 -2.67 -3.80
N LYS A 52 9.73 -3.37 -4.73
CA LYS A 52 9.07 -4.66 -4.45
C LYS A 52 10.00 -5.74 -3.86
N PRO A 53 11.13 -6.11 -4.52
CA PRO A 53 12.05 -7.10 -3.96
C PRO A 53 12.72 -6.60 -2.68
N MET A 54 12.96 -5.29 -2.56
CA MET A 54 13.51 -4.69 -1.35
C MET A 54 12.57 -4.87 -0.16
N PHE A 55 11.28 -4.57 -0.31
CA PHE A 55 10.30 -4.75 0.77
C PHE A 55 10.14 -6.21 1.16
N TRP A 56 10.16 -7.12 0.18
CA TRP A 56 10.17 -8.55 0.46
C TRP A 56 11.39 -8.98 1.29
N HIS A 57 12.58 -8.48 0.93
CA HIS A 57 13.83 -8.78 1.66
C HIS A 57 13.83 -8.20 3.09
N LEU A 58 13.33 -6.98 3.26
CA LEU A 58 13.17 -6.34 4.58
C LEU A 58 12.19 -7.12 5.45
N LYS A 59 11.03 -7.50 4.90
CA LYS A 59 10.03 -8.31 5.60
C LYS A 59 10.60 -9.66 6.03
N ARG A 60 11.40 -10.32 5.16
CA ARG A 60 12.07 -11.58 5.50
C ARG A 60 13.06 -11.45 6.66
N ARG A 61 13.67 -10.27 6.83
CA ARG A 61 14.55 -9.95 7.97
C ARG A 61 13.80 -9.55 9.24
N GLY A 62 12.46 -9.55 9.22
CA GLY A 62 11.63 -9.13 10.34
C GLY A 62 11.55 -7.61 10.52
N VAL A 63 11.89 -6.84 9.48
CA VAL A 63 11.77 -5.39 9.46
C VAL A 63 10.37 -5.01 9.02
N LEU A 64 9.74 -4.10 9.76
CA LEU A 64 8.37 -3.65 9.46
C LEU A 64 8.40 -2.55 8.40
N VAL A 65 7.66 -2.74 7.32
CA VAL A 65 7.51 -1.74 6.25
C VAL A 65 6.10 -1.15 6.32
N MET A 66 6.02 0.14 6.64
CA MET A 66 4.77 0.88 6.79
C MET A 66 4.64 1.92 5.68
N PHE A 67 3.45 2.07 5.08
CA PHE A 67 3.16 3.12 4.11
C PHE A 67 2.42 4.29 4.74
N TRP A 68 2.89 5.50 4.48
CA TRP A 68 2.27 6.79 4.83
C TRP A 68 2.01 7.55 3.54
N ASN A 69 0.96 8.30 3.27
CA ASN A 69 -0.30 8.55 3.95
C ASN A 69 -1.38 8.05 2.98
N VAL A 70 -1.94 6.87 3.22
CA VAL A 70 -2.89 6.23 2.29
C VAL A 70 -4.30 6.65 2.70
N ASN A 71 -4.95 7.48 1.89
CA ASN A 71 -6.26 8.07 2.24
C ASN A 71 -7.38 7.69 1.28
N ASP A 72 -7.08 7.02 0.17
CA ASP A 72 -8.07 6.65 -0.84
C ASP A 72 -8.15 5.12 -0.99
N GLU A 73 -9.35 4.61 -1.29
CA GLU A 73 -9.57 3.17 -1.56
C GLU A 73 -8.67 2.67 -2.70
N ALA A 74 -8.53 3.47 -3.76
CA ALA A 74 -7.67 3.12 -4.88
C ALA A 74 -6.17 3.07 -4.50
N GLU A 75 -5.74 3.86 -3.51
CA GLU A 75 -4.38 3.78 -2.97
C GLU A 75 -4.22 2.59 -2.03
N TYR A 76 -5.23 2.29 -1.21
CA TYR A 76 -5.27 1.14 -0.33
C TYR A 76 -5.10 -0.17 -1.10
N GLU A 77 -5.90 -0.41 -2.13
CA GLU A 77 -5.78 -1.63 -2.94
C GLU A 77 -4.43 -1.75 -3.65
N ARG A 78 -3.87 -0.60 -4.10
CA ARG A 78 -2.50 -0.59 -4.65
C ARG A 78 -1.45 -0.89 -3.58
N ALA A 79 -1.59 -0.33 -2.37
CA ALA A 79 -0.68 -0.56 -1.25
C ALA A 79 -0.65 -2.03 -0.86
N LEU A 80 -1.80 -2.71 -0.85
CA LEU A 80 -1.92 -4.15 -0.57
C LEU A 80 -1.27 -5.05 -1.64
N THR A 81 -1.04 -4.54 -2.85
CA THR A 81 -0.26 -5.26 -3.87
C THR A 81 1.22 -5.37 -3.49
N TYR A 82 1.69 -4.54 -2.55
CA TYR A 82 3.05 -4.60 -2.01
C TYR A 82 3.09 -5.47 -0.75
N SER A 83 4.24 -6.08 -0.50
CA SER A 83 4.50 -6.91 0.70
C SER A 83 4.74 -6.06 1.95
N ILE A 84 3.82 -5.13 2.25
CA ILE A 84 3.89 -4.24 3.41
C ILE A 84 3.47 -4.95 4.71
N SER A 85 3.84 -4.33 5.83
CA SER A 85 3.47 -4.74 7.18
C SER A 85 2.31 -3.94 7.75
N GLY A 86 2.12 -2.69 7.30
CA GLY A 86 1.03 -1.85 7.77
C GLY A 86 0.87 -0.56 6.96
N ILE A 87 -0.22 0.14 7.24
CA ILE A 87 -0.61 1.38 6.58
C ILE A 87 -0.87 2.42 7.66
N LEU A 88 -0.37 3.62 7.43
CA LEU A 88 -0.62 4.80 8.24
C LEU A 88 -1.46 5.78 7.40
N THR A 89 -2.59 6.16 7.96
CA THR A 89 -3.66 6.92 7.30
C THR A 89 -4.19 7.99 8.25
N ASP A 90 -4.64 9.10 7.68
CA ASP A 90 -5.41 10.10 8.41
C ASP A 90 -6.91 9.75 8.49
N THR A 91 -7.38 8.81 7.67
CA THR A 91 -8.78 8.36 7.58
C THR A 91 -8.93 6.90 8.06
N PRO A 92 -8.86 6.63 9.38
CA PRO A 92 -8.86 5.26 9.91
C PRO A 92 -10.18 4.53 9.67
N GLU A 93 -11.31 5.24 9.63
CA GLU A 93 -12.63 4.64 9.41
C GLU A 93 -12.75 4.00 8.02
N LEU A 94 -12.28 4.70 6.99
CA LEU A 94 -12.25 4.20 5.61
C LEU A 94 -11.44 2.91 5.52
N ILE A 95 -10.22 2.90 6.08
CA ILE A 95 -9.35 1.71 6.03
C ILE A 95 -9.96 0.54 6.80
N ARG A 96 -10.67 0.80 7.90
CA ARG A 96 -11.36 -0.24 8.65
C ARG A 96 -12.47 -0.86 7.82
N GLU A 97 -13.32 -0.04 7.20
CA GLU A 97 -14.40 -0.53 6.34
C GLU A 97 -13.86 -1.36 5.17
N LEU A 98 -12.80 -0.90 4.51
CA LEU A 98 -12.17 -1.63 3.40
C LEU A 98 -11.55 -2.96 3.85
N SER A 99 -10.93 -2.98 5.03
CA SER A 99 -10.37 -4.19 5.64
C SER A 99 -11.46 -5.21 5.96
N ASP A 100 -12.55 -4.75 6.59
CA ASP A 100 -13.68 -5.59 6.98
C ASP A 100 -14.38 -6.18 5.73
N ARG A 101 -14.64 -5.33 4.72
CA ARG A 101 -15.22 -5.73 3.42
C ARG A 101 -14.39 -6.82 2.74
N ARG A 102 -13.06 -6.67 2.73
CA ARG A 102 -12.13 -7.65 2.15
C ARG A 102 -12.15 -8.97 2.92
N MET A 103 -12.18 -8.92 4.25
CA MET A 103 -12.25 -10.11 5.10
C MET A 103 -13.51 -10.92 4.81
N SER A 104 -14.67 -10.25 4.71
CA SER A 104 -15.93 -10.89 4.34
C SER A 104 -15.85 -11.55 2.95
N ASN A 105 -15.33 -10.85 1.95
CA ASN A 105 -15.20 -11.39 0.59
C ASN A 105 -14.30 -12.64 0.53
N ASN A 106 -13.17 -12.64 1.23
CA ASN A 106 -12.28 -13.80 1.29
C ASN A 106 -12.98 -15.01 1.91
N SER A 107 -13.77 -14.81 2.98
CA SER A 107 -14.52 -15.90 3.61
C SER A 107 -15.62 -16.48 2.71
N LEU A 108 -16.21 -15.68 1.82
CA LEU A 108 -17.17 -16.14 0.83
C LEU A 108 -16.50 -16.96 -0.26
N ILE A 109 -15.36 -16.49 -0.77
CA ILE A 109 -14.57 -17.21 -1.77
C ILE A 109 -14.12 -18.57 -1.25
N GLU A 110 -13.65 -18.64 0.00
CA GLU A 110 -13.27 -19.92 0.62
C GLU A 110 -14.45 -20.91 0.71
N ARG A 111 -15.65 -20.41 1.03
CA ARG A 111 -16.87 -21.25 1.08
C ARG A 111 -17.26 -21.78 -0.31
N GLU A 112 -17.18 -20.95 -1.34
CA GLU A 112 -17.47 -21.37 -2.72
C GLU A 112 -16.46 -22.40 -3.24
N LEU A 113 -15.16 -22.20 -2.96
CA LEU A 113 -14.12 -23.16 -3.34
C LEU A 113 -14.28 -24.53 -2.67
N ILE A 114 -14.71 -24.56 -1.41
CA ILE A 114 -15.01 -25.80 -0.68
C ILE A 114 -16.27 -26.47 -1.26
N SER A 115 -17.26 -25.70 -1.71
CA SER A 115 -18.46 -26.23 -2.35
C SER A 115 -18.19 -26.81 -3.75
N ASN A 116 -17.28 -26.21 -4.52
CA ASN A 116 -16.97 -26.65 -5.89
C ASN A 116 -15.96 -27.81 -5.98
N ASN A 117 -15.16 -28.04 -4.94
CA ASN A 117 -14.21 -29.17 -4.86
C ASN A 117 -14.80 -30.43 -4.18
N ARG A 118 -16.10 -30.43 -3.86
CA ARG A 118 -16.82 -31.56 -3.27
C ARG A 118 -17.78 -32.15 -4.29
#